data_AF-A0A2U3GUC1-F1
#
_entry.id   AF-A0A2U3GUC1-F1
#
_cell.length_a   1.000
_cell.length_b   1.000
_cell.length_c   1.000
_cell.angle_alpha   90.00
_cell.angle_beta   90.00
_cell.angle_gamma   90.00
#
_symmetry.space_group_name_H-M   'P 1'
#
loop_
_entity.id
_entity.type
_entity.pdbx_description
1 polymer ?
#
loop_
_entity_poly.entity_id
_entity_poly.type
_entity_poly.pdbx_seq_one_letter_code
_entity_poly.pdbx_strand_id
1 'polypeptide(L)'
;MAPASSSARSAATARPTAATRPRNRRQLIVDAAGRVFSERGYHKASMEEVAAGVGITAAALYRHFPNKYALFAECAHVMVDGLVAALDEVPSEAPLADVLTAIARVTVAHRASGGVYRWEARYLDREDRRRLGVKFGRLVERVDEAVQREHPLPDERLRATAALGAIGSITMHHTSIAQRRAEDLLLACALGVAATDPAAGRPGAHPVELPARPVPRTRRAEILAASIPLFARDGFANVTNGQIAEAVGLTPSALYRHYAGKIDILAAACLQAAGLLAQGVERSLRGVAGPRDAIIALAATYVAYSFEYTELNSVAEAELAGLPADLRRPLVLAQREHIAVWEQQLRLARPELGPHQARVLVHAGFGVVVEAGRRLRWQDSPDHREAVTALVVGALGL
;
A
#
# COMPACT_ATOMS: atom_id res chain seq x y z
N MET A 1 40.09 -62.56 -35.90
CA MET A 1 41.22 -61.92 -35.19
C MET A 1 41.72 -60.76 -36.04
N ALA A 2 41.22 -59.54 -35.80
CA ALA A 2 41.72 -58.24 -36.30
C ALA A 2 40.79 -57.12 -35.76
N PRO A 3 41.30 -55.88 -35.56
CA PRO A 3 40.84 -54.97 -34.52
C PRO A 3 40.01 -53.77 -35.00
N ALA A 4 39.48 -53.04 -34.01
CA ALA A 4 38.70 -51.83 -34.12
C ALA A 4 39.41 -50.68 -34.87
N SER A 5 38.67 -49.99 -35.74
CA SER A 5 39.04 -48.69 -36.30
C SER A 5 38.04 -47.62 -35.84
N SER A 6 38.57 -46.67 -35.08
CA SER A 6 37.97 -45.42 -34.62
C SER A 6 37.45 -44.57 -35.79
N SER A 7 36.19 -44.17 -35.73
CA SER A 7 35.59 -43.14 -36.58
C SER A 7 35.21 -41.94 -35.71
N ALA A 8 36.10 -40.96 -35.66
CA ALA A 8 35.85 -39.64 -35.08
C ALA A 8 34.72 -38.93 -35.84
N ARG A 9 33.55 -38.76 -35.21
CA ARG A 9 32.50 -37.86 -35.69
C ARG A 9 32.67 -36.51 -35.01
N SER A 10 33.12 -35.55 -35.80
CA SER A 10 33.18 -34.12 -35.51
C SER A 10 31.81 -33.60 -35.04
N ALA A 11 31.71 -33.24 -33.75
CA ALA A 11 30.56 -32.55 -33.20
C ALA A 11 30.59 -31.08 -33.67
N ALA A 12 29.82 -30.78 -34.72
CA ALA A 12 29.58 -29.42 -35.18
C ALA A 12 28.82 -28.64 -34.08
N THR A 13 29.46 -27.60 -33.56
CA THR A 13 28.91 -26.64 -32.62
C THR A 13 27.81 -25.81 -33.31
N ALA A 14 26.55 -26.14 -33.03
CA ALA A 14 25.41 -25.34 -33.46
C ALA A 14 25.47 -23.96 -32.77
N ARG A 15 25.66 -22.90 -33.57
CA ARG A 15 25.52 -21.51 -33.12
C ARG A 15 24.08 -21.27 -32.64
N PRO A 16 23.85 -20.49 -31.56
CA PRO A 16 22.51 -20.12 -31.15
C PRO A 16 21.86 -19.28 -32.26
N THR A 17 20.77 -19.78 -32.84
CA THR A 17 19.90 -19.03 -33.74
C THR A 17 19.41 -17.77 -33.03
N ALA A 18 19.67 -16.60 -33.62
CA ALA A 18 19.23 -15.31 -33.10
C ALA A 18 17.71 -15.33 -32.89
N ALA A 19 17.28 -15.40 -31.64
CA ALA A 19 15.87 -15.36 -31.27
C ALA A 19 15.23 -14.08 -31.82
N THR A 20 14.22 -14.24 -32.65
CA THR A 20 13.41 -13.17 -33.24
C THR A 20 13.00 -12.20 -32.13
N ARG A 21 13.33 -10.90 -32.30
CA ARG A 21 13.01 -9.86 -31.31
C ARG A 21 11.48 -9.77 -31.17
N PRO A 22 10.88 -10.04 -29.99
CA PRO A 22 9.46 -9.86 -29.75
C PRO A 22 9.08 -8.40 -30.01
N ARG A 23 7.99 -8.16 -30.75
CA ARG A 23 7.48 -6.80 -31.03
C ARG A 23 7.07 -6.06 -29.75
N ASN A 24 6.79 -6.79 -28.66
CA ASN A 24 6.41 -6.27 -27.34
C ASN A 24 7.58 -6.17 -26.34
N ARG A 25 8.85 -6.12 -26.81
CA ARG A 25 10.03 -6.09 -25.91
C ARG A 25 9.98 -4.96 -24.87
N ARG A 26 9.55 -3.76 -25.28
CA ARG A 26 9.44 -2.61 -24.36
C ARG A 26 8.47 -2.92 -23.22
N GLN A 27 7.30 -3.48 -23.51
CA GLN A 27 6.31 -3.85 -22.48
C GLN A 27 6.87 -4.91 -21.52
N LEU A 28 7.52 -5.96 -22.04
CA LEU A 28 8.13 -7.00 -21.20
C LEU A 28 9.17 -6.44 -20.23
N ILE A 29 9.95 -5.44 -20.67
CA ILE A 29 10.90 -4.72 -19.82
C ILE A 29 10.17 -3.97 -18.71
N VAL A 30 9.12 -3.22 -19.05
CA VAL A 30 8.37 -2.41 -18.07
C VAL A 30 7.66 -3.31 -17.04
N ASP A 31 7.06 -4.42 -17.46
CA ASP A 31 6.38 -5.36 -16.55
C ASP A 31 7.37 -6.01 -15.57
N ALA A 32 8.54 -6.42 -16.06
CA ALA A 32 9.58 -6.99 -15.22
C ALA A 32 10.18 -5.95 -14.26
N ALA A 33 10.47 -4.76 -14.76
CA ALA A 33 10.97 -3.65 -13.96
C ALA A 33 9.98 -3.24 -12.88
N GLY A 34 8.68 -3.19 -13.19
CA GLY A 34 7.62 -2.87 -12.24
C GLY A 34 7.61 -3.84 -11.05
N ARG A 35 7.77 -5.15 -11.29
CA ARG A 35 7.90 -6.14 -10.21
C ARG A 35 9.17 -5.91 -9.36
N VAL A 36 10.31 -5.71 -10.00
CA VAL A 36 11.59 -5.49 -9.29
C VAL A 36 11.51 -4.23 -8.43
N PHE A 37 10.97 -3.12 -8.96
CA PHE A 37 10.78 -1.89 -8.21
C PHE A 37 9.78 -2.06 -7.08
N SER A 38 8.67 -2.78 -7.31
CA SER A 38 7.67 -3.04 -6.27
C SER A 38 8.23 -3.89 -5.11
N GLU A 39 9.09 -4.87 -5.41
CA GLU A 39 9.64 -5.80 -4.41
C GLU A 39 10.84 -5.21 -3.65
N ARG A 40 11.73 -4.50 -4.35
CA ARG A 40 13.01 -4.02 -3.78
C ARG A 40 13.02 -2.53 -3.42
N GLY A 41 12.06 -1.78 -3.96
CA GLY A 41 12.08 -0.32 -3.94
C GLY A 41 13.05 0.27 -4.97
N TYR A 42 12.89 1.56 -5.25
CA TYR A 42 13.63 2.25 -6.31
C TYR A 42 15.16 2.22 -6.11
N HIS A 43 15.65 2.45 -4.90
CA HIS A 43 17.09 2.56 -4.64
C HIS A 43 17.83 1.22 -4.71
N LYS A 44 17.25 0.14 -4.18
CA LYS A 44 17.88 -1.19 -4.15
C LYS A 44 17.77 -1.93 -5.49
N ALA A 45 16.79 -1.57 -6.33
CA ALA A 45 16.68 -2.12 -7.67
C ALA A 45 17.82 -1.62 -8.59
N SER A 46 18.39 -2.54 -9.38
CA SER A 46 19.43 -2.25 -10.37
C SER A 46 18.96 -2.52 -11.80
N MET A 47 19.60 -1.85 -12.78
CA MET A 47 19.29 -2.05 -14.20
C MET A 47 19.74 -3.44 -14.67
N GLU A 48 20.81 -3.97 -14.08
CA GLU A 48 21.34 -5.31 -14.34
C GLU A 48 20.34 -6.40 -13.95
N GLU A 49 19.69 -6.25 -12.79
CA GLU A 49 18.67 -7.20 -12.31
C GLU A 49 17.44 -7.22 -13.22
N VAL A 50 16.98 -6.03 -13.65
CA VAL A 50 15.87 -5.94 -14.60
C VAL A 50 16.24 -6.59 -15.94
N ALA A 51 17.44 -6.31 -16.45
CA ALA A 51 17.93 -6.86 -17.72
C ALA A 51 18.01 -8.40 -17.66
N ALA A 52 18.56 -8.93 -16.57
CA ALA A 52 18.60 -10.36 -16.31
C ALA A 52 17.19 -10.98 -16.26
N GLY A 53 16.25 -10.31 -15.60
CA GLY A 53 14.86 -10.75 -15.46
C GLY A 53 14.10 -10.88 -16.79
N VAL A 54 14.54 -10.21 -17.85
CA VAL A 54 13.95 -10.31 -19.20
C VAL A 54 14.88 -10.93 -20.24
N GLY A 55 16.01 -11.51 -19.79
CA GLY A 55 16.96 -12.23 -20.64
C GLY A 55 17.71 -11.34 -21.64
N ILE A 56 18.02 -10.08 -21.27
CA ILE A 56 18.80 -9.16 -22.10
C ILE A 56 20.03 -8.64 -21.34
N THR A 57 20.99 -8.07 -22.06
CA THR A 57 22.13 -7.39 -21.43
C THR A 57 21.73 -6.01 -20.90
N ALA A 58 22.43 -5.50 -19.88
CA ALA A 58 22.23 -4.13 -19.39
C ALA A 58 22.39 -3.11 -20.53
N ALA A 59 23.40 -3.28 -21.40
CA ALA A 59 23.58 -2.44 -22.59
C ALA A 59 22.37 -2.49 -23.55
N ALA A 60 21.68 -3.62 -23.65
CA ALA A 60 20.44 -3.71 -24.43
C ALA A 60 19.27 -2.99 -23.74
N LEU A 61 19.19 -3.05 -22.41
CA LEU A 61 18.19 -2.32 -21.63
C LEU A 61 18.36 -0.80 -21.78
N TYR A 62 19.60 -0.30 -21.73
CA TYR A 62 19.90 1.12 -21.90
C TYR A 62 19.51 1.68 -23.29
N ARG A 63 19.37 0.83 -24.31
CA ARG A 63 18.82 1.24 -25.62
C ARG A 63 17.32 1.50 -25.59
N HIS A 64 16.60 0.92 -24.64
CA HIS A 64 15.15 1.13 -24.46
C HIS A 64 14.87 2.25 -23.47
N PHE A 65 15.66 2.33 -22.39
CA PHE A 65 15.49 3.32 -21.34
C PHE A 65 16.85 3.93 -20.98
N PRO A 66 17.03 5.25 -21.16
CA PRO A 66 18.34 5.88 -21.04
C PRO A 66 18.91 5.82 -19.61
N ASN A 67 18.05 5.68 -18.60
CA ASN A 67 18.46 5.57 -17.20
C ASN A 67 17.37 4.85 -16.38
N LYS A 68 17.69 4.55 -15.12
CA LYS A 68 16.79 3.88 -14.17
C LYS A 68 15.52 4.70 -13.90
N TYR A 69 15.63 6.03 -13.85
CA TYR A 69 14.50 6.92 -13.61
C TYR A 69 13.47 6.83 -14.75
N ALA A 70 13.90 6.91 -16.01
CA ALA A 70 13.01 6.83 -17.17
C ALA A 70 12.23 5.51 -17.20
N LEU A 71 12.88 4.40 -16.82
CA LEU A 71 12.21 3.12 -16.69
C LEU A 71 11.21 3.11 -15.51
N PHE A 72 11.59 3.66 -14.36
CA PHE A 72 10.72 3.78 -13.19
C PHE A 72 9.48 4.64 -13.47
N ALA A 73 9.65 5.81 -14.09
CA ALA A 73 8.56 6.70 -14.48
C ALA A 73 7.61 6.03 -15.48
N GLU A 74 8.11 5.17 -16.36
CA GLU A 74 7.26 4.41 -17.27
C GLU A 74 6.48 3.30 -16.56
N CYS A 75 7.13 2.55 -15.65
CA CYS A 75 6.46 1.57 -14.80
C CYS A 75 5.32 2.21 -13.99
N ALA A 76 5.55 3.43 -13.50
CA ALA A 76 4.60 4.20 -12.72
C ALA A 76 3.29 4.48 -13.46
N HIS A 77 3.41 4.74 -14.76
CA HIS A 77 2.25 5.08 -15.58
C HIS A 77 1.45 3.87 -16.06
N VAL A 78 2.02 2.65 -16.10
CA VAL A 78 1.36 1.47 -16.70
C VAL A 78 -0.01 1.18 -16.12
N MET A 79 -0.13 1.11 -14.79
CA MET A 79 -1.40 0.77 -14.16
C MET A 79 -2.45 1.84 -14.43
N VAL A 80 -2.09 3.12 -14.24
CA VAL A 80 -3.06 4.21 -14.42
C VAL A 80 -3.45 4.38 -15.89
N ASP A 81 -2.55 4.11 -16.83
CA ASP A 81 -2.87 4.11 -18.27
C ASP A 81 -3.82 2.98 -18.64
N GLY A 82 -3.61 1.79 -18.07
CA GLY A 82 -4.56 0.69 -18.19
C GLY A 82 -5.93 1.03 -17.60
N LEU A 83 -5.96 1.74 -16.46
CA LEU A 83 -7.21 2.16 -15.82
C LEU A 83 -7.95 3.20 -16.67
N VAL A 84 -7.23 4.19 -17.19
CA VAL A 84 -7.80 5.21 -18.09
C VAL A 84 -8.35 4.56 -19.36
N ALA A 85 -7.59 3.67 -20.00
CA ALA A 85 -8.04 2.98 -21.20
C ALA A 85 -9.28 2.12 -20.94
N ALA A 86 -9.32 1.38 -19.82
CA ALA A 86 -10.48 0.58 -19.45
C ALA A 86 -11.72 1.46 -19.18
N LEU A 87 -11.54 2.64 -18.58
CA LEU A 87 -12.65 3.58 -18.37
C LEU A 87 -13.11 4.26 -19.65
N ASP A 88 -12.25 4.44 -20.65
CA ASP A 88 -12.62 4.98 -21.97
C ASP A 88 -13.53 4.03 -22.75
N GLU A 89 -13.48 2.73 -22.46
CA GLU A 89 -14.39 1.71 -23.02
C GLU A 89 -15.75 1.66 -22.29
N VAL A 90 -15.86 2.28 -21.11
CA VAL A 90 -17.10 2.28 -20.31
C VAL A 90 -17.91 3.55 -20.62
N PRO A 91 -19.16 3.43 -21.12
CA PRO A 91 -20.01 4.59 -21.43
C PRO A 91 -20.16 5.54 -20.25
N SER A 92 -20.20 6.86 -20.47
CA SER A 92 -20.26 7.88 -19.40
C SER A 92 -21.43 7.68 -18.41
N GLU A 93 -22.58 7.23 -18.89
CA GLU A 93 -23.77 6.97 -18.06
C GLU A 93 -23.87 5.53 -17.56
N ALA A 94 -22.80 4.74 -17.68
CA ALA A 94 -22.80 3.37 -17.18
C ALA A 94 -23.06 3.32 -15.65
N PRO A 95 -23.71 2.24 -15.19
CA PRO A 95 -23.85 1.94 -13.77
C PRO A 95 -22.50 1.95 -13.03
N LEU A 96 -22.51 2.37 -11.77
CA LEU A 96 -21.35 2.41 -10.88
C LEU A 96 -20.66 1.05 -10.79
N ALA A 97 -21.45 -0.03 -10.78
CA ALA A 97 -20.93 -1.40 -10.78
C ALA A 97 -20.03 -1.69 -12.00
N ASP A 98 -20.36 -1.18 -13.19
CA ASP A 98 -19.58 -1.40 -14.40
C ASP A 98 -18.27 -0.61 -14.36
N VAL A 99 -18.34 0.65 -13.91
CA VAL A 99 -17.17 1.53 -13.70
C VAL A 99 -16.19 0.88 -12.71
N LEU A 100 -16.67 0.46 -11.55
CA LEU A 100 -15.86 -0.18 -10.52
C LEU A 100 -15.35 -1.56 -10.96
N THR A 101 -16.11 -2.31 -11.77
CA THR A 101 -15.66 -3.59 -12.34
C THR A 101 -14.46 -3.39 -13.27
N ALA A 102 -14.49 -2.39 -14.14
CA ALA A 102 -13.36 -2.06 -15.02
C ALA A 102 -12.11 -1.74 -14.21
N ILE A 103 -12.26 -0.91 -13.16
CA ILE A 103 -11.17 -0.52 -12.27
C ILE A 103 -10.61 -1.73 -11.49
N ALA A 104 -11.48 -2.57 -10.93
CA ALA A 104 -11.10 -3.75 -10.16
C ALA A 104 -10.30 -4.75 -11.02
N ARG A 105 -10.76 -5.04 -12.24
CA ARG A 105 -10.07 -5.95 -13.17
C ARG A 105 -8.65 -5.51 -13.48
N VAL A 106 -8.48 -4.26 -13.88
CA VAL A 106 -7.14 -3.71 -14.19
C VAL A 106 -6.26 -3.71 -12.93
N THR A 107 -6.80 -3.24 -11.79
CA THR A 107 -6.03 -3.16 -10.54
C THR A 107 -5.54 -4.54 -10.09
N VAL A 108 -6.41 -5.56 -10.13
CA VAL A 108 -6.04 -6.93 -9.74
C VAL A 108 -5.06 -7.55 -10.73
N ALA A 109 -5.24 -7.34 -12.04
CA ALA A 109 -4.32 -7.83 -13.06
C ALA A 109 -2.91 -7.25 -12.89
N HIS A 110 -2.80 -5.98 -12.49
CA HIS A 110 -1.54 -5.28 -12.27
C HIS A 110 -1.05 -5.31 -10.81
N ARG A 111 -1.66 -6.11 -9.92
CA ARG A 111 -1.34 -6.07 -8.47
C ARG A 111 0.13 -6.32 -8.12
N ALA A 112 0.86 -7.07 -8.96
CA ALA A 112 2.28 -7.38 -8.74
C ALA A 112 3.21 -6.19 -9.02
N SER A 113 2.77 -5.20 -9.78
CA SER A 113 3.50 -3.98 -10.11
C SER A 113 2.83 -2.72 -9.58
N GLY A 114 1.58 -2.81 -9.08
CA GLY A 114 0.80 -1.68 -8.58
C GLY A 114 1.39 -0.97 -7.37
N GLY A 115 2.24 -1.66 -6.60
CA GLY A 115 2.94 -1.06 -5.48
C GLY A 115 3.84 0.11 -5.90
N VAL A 116 4.38 0.10 -7.14
CA VAL A 116 5.24 1.16 -7.68
C VAL A 116 4.55 2.53 -7.54
N TYR A 117 3.25 2.60 -7.86
CA TYR A 117 2.41 3.80 -7.74
C TYR A 117 2.41 4.46 -6.35
N ARG A 118 2.37 3.68 -5.28
CA ARG A 118 2.30 4.28 -3.94
C ARG A 118 3.64 4.86 -3.48
N TRP A 119 4.77 4.34 -3.97
CA TRP A 119 6.11 4.87 -3.68
C TRP A 119 6.38 6.21 -4.40
N GLU A 120 5.64 6.48 -5.47
CA GLU A 120 5.96 7.47 -6.50
C GLU A 120 5.88 8.93 -6.08
N ALA A 121 5.04 9.29 -5.11
CA ALA A 121 4.94 10.70 -4.73
C ALA A 121 6.28 11.24 -4.23
N ARG A 122 7.19 10.40 -3.70
CA ARG A 122 8.48 10.84 -3.18
C ARG A 122 9.62 10.81 -4.19
N TYR A 123 9.60 9.91 -5.19
CA TYR A 123 10.73 9.68 -6.11
C TYR A 123 10.51 10.18 -7.54
N LEU A 124 9.26 10.42 -7.95
CA LEU A 124 9.01 11.06 -9.23
C LEU A 124 9.38 12.54 -9.17
N ASP A 125 9.83 13.05 -10.31
CA ASP A 125 9.96 14.48 -10.49
C ASP A 125 8.58 15.17 -10.46
N ARG A 126 8.59 16.50 -10.49
CA ARG A 126 7.37 17.30 -10.40
C ARG A 126 6.44 17.09 -11.59
N GLU A 127 6.98 16.85 -12.78
CA GLU A 127 6.20 16.74 -13.99
C GLU A 127 5.47 15.40 -14.07
N ASP A 128 6.18 14.30 -13.82
CA ASP A 128 5.60 12.95 -13.83
C ASP A 128 4.57 12.80 -12.70
N ARG A 129 4.85 13.34 -11.51
CA ARG A 129 3.88 13.38 -10.40
C ARG A 129 2.61 14.13 -10.80
N ARG A 130 2.74 15.26 -11.51
CA ARG A 130 1.58 16.02 -12.02
C ARG A 130 0.79 15.22 -13.04
N ARG A 131 1.46 14.55 -13.97
CA ARG A 131 0.82 13.71 -15.01
C ARG A 131 0.03 12.56 -14.38
N LEU A 132 0.57 11.90 -13.36
CA LEU A 132 -0.17 10.89 -12.59
C LEU A 132 -1.38 11.49 -11.89
N GLY A 133 -1.20 12.62 -11.20
CA GLY A 133 -2.28 13.29 -10.48
C GLY A 133 -3.48 13.62 -11.38
N VAL A 134 -3.23 14.07 -12.62
CA VAL A 134 -4.29 14.33 -13.60
C VAL A 134 -5.04 13.04 -13.97
N LYS A 135 -4.32 11.94 -14.25
CA LYS A 135 -4.94 10.67 -14.60
C LYS A 135 -5.78 10.12 -13.44
N PHE A 136 -5.24 10.07 -12.23
CA PHE A 136 -6.02 9.67 -11.04
C PHE A 136 -7.20 10.60 -10.76
N GLY A 137 -7.05 11.91 -10.99
CA GLY A 137 -8.16 12.86 -10.90
C GLY A 137 -9.35 12.46 -11.77
N ARG A 138 -9.09 12.04 -13.02
CA ARG A 138 -10.10 11.53 -13.96
C ARG A 138 -10.80 10.26 -13.43
N LEU A 139 -10.05 9.35 -12.81
CA LEU A 139 -10.63 8.15 -12.19
C LEU A 139 -11.58 8.53 -11.04
N VAL A 140 -11.14 9.43 -10.15
CA VAL A 140 -11.97 9.89 -9.03
C VAL A 140 -13.23 10.57 -9.55
N GLU A 141 -13.12 11.50 -10.49
CA GLU A 141 -14.25 12.22 -11.09
C GLU A 141 -15.26 11.25 -11.72
N ARG A 142 -14.77 10.25 -12.46
CA ARG A 142 -15.62 9.23 -13.10
C ARG A 142 -16.42 8.41 -12.09
N VAL A 143 -15.81 8.02 -10.96
CA VAL A 143 -16.50 7.29 -9.89
C VAL A 143 -17.43 8.22 -9.12
N ASP A 144 -17.01 9.46 -8.83
CA ASP A 144 -17.78 10.48 -8.13
C ASP A 144 -19.12 10.77 -8.83
N GLU A 145 -19.09 10.99 -10.16
CA GLU A 145 -20.30 11.17 -10.97
C GLU A 145 -21.26 9.97 -10.88
N ALA A 146 -20.71 8.75 -10.89
CA ALA A 146 -21.52 7.53 -10.80
C ALA A 146 -22.10 7.32 -9.40
N VAL A 147 -21.31 7.60 -8.35
CA VAL A 147 -21.76 7.57 -6.95
C VAL A 147 -22.87 8.60 -6.73
N GLN A 148 -22.70 9.83 -7.21
CA GLN A 148 -23.68 10.90 -7.03
C GLN A 148 -25.04 10.56 -7.68
N ARG A 149 -25.01 9.91 -8.85
CA ARG A 149 -26.22 9.54 -9.58
C ARG A 149 -27.01 8.41 -8.91
N GLU A 150 -26.32 7.40 -8.39
CA GLU A 150 -26.94 6.19 -7.82
C GLU A 150 -27.17 6.27 -6.31
N HIS A 151 -26.33 7.04 -5.60
CA HIS A 151 -26.34 7.19 -4.16
C HIS A 151 -26.18 8.69 -3.77
N PRO A 152 -27.25 9.50 -3.89
CA PRO A 152 -27.23 10.95 -3.62
C PRO A 152 -27.22 11.25 -2.11
N LEU A 153 -26.15 10.85 -1.44
CA LEU A 153 -25.85 11.08 -0.03
C LEU A 153 -24.72 12.12 0.11
N PRO A 154 -24.48 12.68 1.31
CA PRO A 154 -23.36 13.59 1.53
C PRO A 154 -21.98 12.97 1.21
N ASP A 155 -20.99 13.84 1.03
CA ASP A 155 -19.58 13.50 0.84
C ASP A 155 -19.34 12.45 -0.27
N GLU A 156 -20.05 12.57 -1.39
CA GLU A 156 -19.93 11.71 -2.58
C GLU A 156 -18.47 11.49 -3.00
N ARG A 157 -17.68 12.56 -3.00
CA ARG A 157 -16.27 12.49 -3.40
C ARG A 157 -15.39 11.79 -2.37
N LEU A 158 -15.75 11.82 -1.08
CA LEU A 158 -15.08 11.04 -0.04
C LEU A 158 -15.37 9.55 -0.25
N ARG A 159 -16.65 9.20 -0.47
CA ARG A 159 -17.10 7.84 -0.77
C ARG A 159 -16.45 7.28 -2.03
N ALA A 160 -16.39 8.05 -3.11
CA ALA A 160 -15.71 7.67 -4.35
C ALA A 160 -14.22 7.39 -4.14
N THR A 161 -13.52 8.28 -3.42
CA THR A 161 -12.09 8.12 -3.11
C THR A 161 -11.83 6.91 -2.21
N ALA A 162 -12.68 6.69 -1.21
CA ALA A 162 -12.62 5.53 -0.32
C ALA A 162 -12.90 4.21 -1.07
N ALA A 163 -13.87 4.17 -1.98
CA ALA A 163 -14.17 3.00 -2.81
C ALA A 163 -12.99 2.62 -3.71
N LEU A 164 -12.30 3.60 -4.29
CA LEU A 164 -11.04 3.39 -5.00
C LEU A 164 -9.93 2.87 -4.07
N GLY A 165 -9.85 3.38 -2.84
CA GLY A 165 -8.93 2.89 -1.81
C GLY A 165 -9.16 1.41 -1.45
N ALA A 166 -10.43 0.98 -1.38
CA ALA A 166 -10.79 -0.41 -1.17
C ALA A 166 -10.20 -1.31 -2.28
N ILE A 167 -10.41 -0.96 -3.55
CA ILE A 167 -9.88 -1.70 -4.70
C ILE A 167 -8.35 -1.65 -4.75
N GLY A 168 -7.77 -0.45 -4.60
CA GLY A 168 -6.34 -0.20 -4.66
C GLY A 168 -5.54 -0.94 -3.58
N SER A 169 -6.18 -1.32 -2.47
CA SER A 169 -5.56 -2.06 -1.36
C SER A 169 -4.86 -3.35 -1.80
N ILE A 170 -5.35 -4.03 -2.85
CA ILE A 170 -4.79 -5.29 -3.35
C ILE A 170 -3.34 -5.18 -3.82
N THR A 171 -2.90 -3.97 -4.15
CA THR A 171 -1.51 -3.67 -4.56
C THR A 171 -0.53 -3.62 -3.38
N MET A 172 -1.05 -3.67 -2.15
CA MET A 172 -0.29 -3.45 -0.91
C MET A 172 -0.02 -4.73 -0.11
N HIS A 173 -0.53 -5.86 -0.54
CA HIS A 173 -0.36 -7.12 0.16
C HIS A 173 -0.31 -8.31 -0.80
N HIS A 174 0.30 -9.41 -0.34
CA HIS A 174 0.52 -10.60 -1.16
C HIS A 174 -0.43 -11.75 -0.79
N THR A 175 -1.64 -11.45 -0.33
CA THR A 175 -2.63 -12.48 -0.01
C THR A 175 -2.91 -13.33 -1.25
N SER A 176 -2.73 -14.64 -1.13
CA SER A 176 -3.01 -15.60 -2.20
C SER A 176 -4.52 -15.82 -2.32
N ILE A 177 -5.07 -15.50 -3.49
CA ILE A 177 -6.49 -15.66 -3.80
C ILE A 177 -6.64 -15.71 -5.32
N ALA A 178 -7.64 -16.45 -5.82
CA ALA A 178 -7.95 -16.47 -7.24
C ALA A 178 -8.33 -15.06 -7.72
N GLN A 179 -7.83 -14.66 -8.90
CA GLN A 179 -8.02 -13.32 -9.46
C GLN A 179 -9.50 -12.89 -9.48
N ARG A 180 -10.37 -13.70 -10.09
CA ARG A 180 -11.81 -13.41 -10.17
C ARG A 180 -12.45 -13.23 -8.78
N ARG A 181 -12.03 -14.04 -7.79
CA ARG A 181 -12.53 -13.93 -6.42
C ARG A 181 -12.07 -12.64 -5.74
N ALA A 182 -10.84 -12.19 -6.00
CA ALA A 182 -10.38 -10.88 -5.55
C ALA A 182 -11.17 -9.74 -6.21
N GLU A 183 -11.40 -9.80 -7.52
CA GLU A 183 -12.21 -8.83 -8.26
C GLU A 183 -13.63 -8.72 -7.67
N ASP A 184 -14.32 -9.85 -7.49
CA ASP A 184 -15.68 -9.89 -6.93
C ASP A 184 -15.74 -9.30 -5.52
N LEU A 185 -14.78 -9.63 -4.65
CA LEU A 185 -14.72 -9.13 -3.28
C LEU A 185 -14.47 -7.62 -3.22
N LEU A 186 -13.49 -7.14 -3.99
CA LEU A 186 -13.12 -5.71 -4.00
C LEU A 186 -14.21 -4.86 -4.63
N LEU A 187 -14.90 -5.36 -5.65
CA LEU A 187 -16.09 -4.73 -6.22
C LEU A 187 -17.20 -4.61 -5.17
N ALA A 188 -17.51 -5.69 -4.46
CA ALA A 188 -18.52 -5.68 -3.41
C ALA A 188 -18.17 -4.70 -2.28
N CYS A 189 -16.89 -4.66 -1.85
CA CYS A 189 -16.41 -3.65 -0.89
C CYS A 189 -16.65 -2.23 -1.39
N ALA A 190 -16.21 -1.92 -2.61
CA ALA A 190 -16.27 -0.59 -3.18
C ALA A 190 -17.71 -0.10 -3.36
N LEU A 191 -18.62 -0.97 -3.77
CA LEU A 191 -20.06 -0.69 -3.82
C LEU A 191 -20.63 -0.44 -2.41
N GLY A 192 -20.25 -1.25 -1.42
CA GLY A 192 -20.64 -1.03 -0.03
C GLY A 192 -20.20 0.32 0.51
N VAL A 193 -18.95 0.71 0.24
CA VAL A 193 -18.42 2.04 0.59
C VAL A 193 -19.20 3.16 -0.10
N ALA A 194 -19.46 3.02 -1.41
CA ALA A 194 -20.19 4.01 -2.19
C ALA A 194 -21.63 4.22 -1.68
N ALA A 195 -22.30 3.16 -1.24
CA ALA A 195 -23.67 3.20 -0.74
C ALA A 195 -23.79 3.64 0.73
N THR A 196 -22.67 3.73 1.46
CA THR A 196 -22.67 4.07 2.89
C THR A 196 -22.89 5.57 3.09
N ASP A 197 -23.79 5.95 3.98
CA ASP A 197 -23.92 7.34 4.44
C ASP A 197 -22.87 7.64 5.53
N PRO A 198 -21.87 8.50 5.27
CA PRO A 198 -20.85 8.85 6.26
C PRO A 198 -21.40 9.69 7.41
N ALA A 199 -22.54 10.38 7.20
CA ALA A 199 -23.20 11.19 8.21
C ALA A 199 -24.12 10.36 9.13
N ALA A 200 -24.42 9.10 8.77
CA ALA A 200 -25.23 8.20 9.59
C ALA A 200 -24.46 7.61 10.80
N GLY A 201 -23.40 8.29 11.25
CA GLY A 201 -22.65 7.94 12.45
C GLY A 201 -23.59 7.59 13.60
N ARG A 202 -23.33 6.49 14.31
CA ARG A 202 -24.20 6.01 15.40
C ARG A 202 -24.19 7.05 16.52
N PRO A 203 -25.31 7.72 16.84
CA PRO A 203 -25.41 8.55 18.02
C PRO A 203 -25.13 7.68 19.25
N GLY A 204 -24.04 7.94 19.97
CA GLY A 204 -23.66 7.18 21.17
C GLY A 204 -22.50 6.18 21.00
N ALA A 205 -21.76 6.21 19.90
CA ALA A 205 -20.45 5.54 19.87
C ALA A 205 -19.54 6.14 20.95
N HIS A 206 -19.06 5.31 21.89
CA HIS A 206 -18.11 5.78 22.89
C HIS A 206 -16.82 6.23 22.19
N PRO A 207 -16.26 7.40 22.53
CA PRO A 207 -14.99 7.85 21.99
C PRO A 207 -13.93 6.77 22.19
N VAL A 208 -13.21 6.42 21.12
CA VAL A 208 -12.11 5.46 21.25
C VAL A 208 -10.95 6.12 21.99
N GLU A 209 -10.69 5.64 23.20
CA GLU A 209 -9.54 6.06 24.00
C GLU A 209 -8.29 5.26 23.62
N LEU A 210 -7.41 5.90 22.86
CA LEU A 210 -6.13 5.32 22.50
C LEU A 210 -5.10 5.42 23.64
N PRO A 211 -4.08 4.53 23.66
CA PRO A 211 -2.97 4.67 24.58
C PRO A 211 -2.19 5.96 24.31
N ALA A 212 -2.07 6.83 25.32
CA ALA A 212 -1.29 8.05 25.21
C ALA A 212 0.15 7.77 24.72
N ARG A 213 0.69 8.66 23.89
CA ARG A 213 2.11 8.58 23.47
C ARG A 213 3.01 8.53 24.70
N PRO A 214 4.02 7.65 24.74
CA PRO A 214 4.95 7.60 25.87
C PRO A 214 5.62 8.96 26.06
N VAL A 215 5.54 9.50 27.28
CA VAL A 215 6.28 10.73 27.63
C VAL A 215 7.78 10.43 27.60
N PRO A 216 8.59 11.16 26.80
CA PRO A 216 10.03 10.93 26.73
C PRO A 216 10.70 11.27 28.08
N ARG A 217 11.11 10.23 28.83
CA ARG A 217 11.82 10.39 30.13
C ARG A 217 13.31 10.07 30.05
N THR A 218 13.79 9.63 28.89
CA THR A 218 15.18 9.29 28.65
C THR A 218 15.66 9.99 27.39
N ARG A 219 16.96 10.26 27.30
CA ARG A 219 17.54 10.84 26.09
C ARG A 219 17.27 10.00 24.84
N ARG A 220 17.24 8.67 24.99
CA ARG A 220 16.88 7.74 23.90
C ARG A 220 15.43 7.93 23.43
N ALA A 221 14.49 8.18 24.35
CA ALA A 221 13.09 8.46 24.01
C ALA A 221 12.92 9.87 23.41
N GLU A 222 13.68 10.86 23.89
CA GLU A 222 13.66 12.22 23.33
C GLU A 222 14.14 12.23 21.87
N ILE A 223 15.24 11.53 21.58
CA ILE A 223 15.75 11.34 20.21
C ILE A 223 14.68 10.69 19.33
N LEU A 224 14.01 9.65 19.82
CA LEU A 224 12.95 8.97 19.07
C LEU A 224 11.79 9.93 18.76
N ALA A 225 11.29 10.63 19.79
CA ALA A 225 10.18 11.56 19.65
C ALA A 225 10.49 12.70 18.66
N ALA A 226 11.70 13.25 18.68
CA ALA A 226 12.13 14.29 17.75
C ALA A 226 12.35 13.78 16.32
N SER A 227 12.67 12.49 16.15
CA SER A 227 12.94 11.91 14.83
C SER A 227 11.68 11.61 14.02
N ILE A 228 10.57 11.26 14.69
CA ILE A 228 9.28 10.94 14.04
C ILE A 228 8.80 12.07 13.11
N PRO A 229 8.67 13.34 13.55
CA PRO A 229 8.21 14.41 12.68
C PRO A 229 9.21 14.74 11.55
N LEU A 230 10.52 14.58 11.79
CA LEU A 230 11.53 14.74 10.74
C LEU A 230 11.37 13.69 9.64
N PHE A 231 11.23 12.41 10.01
CA PHE A 231 11.01 11.33 9.04
C PHE A 231 9.68 11.49 8.31
N ALA A 232 8.62 11.90 9.00
CA ALA A 232 7.29 12.08 8.40
C ALA A 232 7.30 13.22 7.36
N ARG A 233 7.97 14.34 7.66
CA ARG A 233 8.03 15.53 6.80
C ARG A 233 9.00 15.35 5.63
N ASP A 234 10.23 14.94 5.92
CA ASP A 234 11.34 15.01 4.95
C ASP A 234 11.65 13.66 4.29
N GLY A 235 11.11 12.57 4.85
CA GLY A 235 11.40 11.20 4.43
C GLY A 235 12.71 10.66 5.01
N PHE A 236 12.74 9.38 5.36
CA PHE A 236 13.88 8.76 6.05
C PHE A 236 15.22 8.91 5.31
N ALA A 237 15.21 8.84 3.98
CA ALA A 237 16.43 8.94 3.17
C ALA A 237 17.10 10.32 3.31
N ASN A 238 16.31 11.40 3.34
CA ASN A 238 16.79 12.78 3.36
C ASN A 238 17.19 13.28 4.75
N VAL A 239 16.64 12.67 5.81
CA VAL A 239 16.99 13.03 7.19
C VAL A 239 18.39 12.51 7.55
N THR A 240 19.23 13.39 8.10
CA THR A 240 20.59 13.09 8.55
C THR A 240 20.66 12.91 10.08
N ASN A 241 21.66 12.18 10.56
CA ASN A 241 21.93 12.08 12.01
C ASN A 241 22.21 13.46 12.64
N GLY A 242 22.75 14.40 11.85
CA GLY A 242 23.01 15.77 12.31
C GLY A 242 21.73 16.55 12.60
N GLN A 243 20.76 16.52 11.66
CA GLN A 243 19.44 17.14 11.87
C GLN A 243 18.71 16.55 13.08
N ILE A 244 18.79 15.23 13.29
CA ILE A 244 18.19 14.60 14.46
C ILE A 244 18.86 15.08 15.75
N ALA A 245 20.19 15.13 15.77
CA ALA A 245 20.94 15.58 16.95
C ALA A 245 20.65 17.05 17.28
N GLU A 246 20.63 17.92 16.27
CA GLU A 246 20.27 19.33 16.41
C GLU A 246 18.87 19.50 17.01
N ALA A 247 17.89 18.73 16.54
CA ALA A 247 16.51 18.78 17.03
C ALA A 247 16.36 18.46 18.53
N VAL A 248 17.34 17.80 19.15
CA VAL A 248 17.38 17.50 20.59
C VAL A 248 18.52 18.19 21.33
N GLY A 249 19.18 19.18 20.71
CA GLY A 249 20.28 19.94 21.31
C GLY A 249 21.54 19.12 21.59
N LEU A 250 21.80 18.09 20.79
CA LEU A 250 22.97 17.22 20.88
C LEU A 250 23.95 17.43 19.74
N THR A 251 25.21 17.02 19.96
CA THR A 251 26.16 16.84 18.86
C THR A 251 25.85 15.56 18.08
N PRO A 252 26.17 15.47 16.77
CA PRO A 252 25.95 14.26 15.97
C PRO A 252 26.64 13.01 16.55
N SER A 253 27.79 13.19 17.23
CA SER A 253 28.52 12.10 17.88
C SER A 253 27.83 11.58 19.15
N ALA A 254 27.08 12.42 19.86
CA ALA A 254 26.34 12.01 21.06
C ALA A 254 25.16 11.09 20.74
N LEU A 255 24.59 11.18 19.53
CA LEU A 255 23.49 10.33 19.07
C LEU A 255 23.88 8.84 19.05
N TYR A 256 25.13 8.54 18.68
CA TYR A 256 25.66 7.17 18.64
C TYR A 256 25.73 6.48 20.00
N ARG A 257 25.67 7.23 21.11
CA ARG A 257 25.58 6.66 22.47
C ARG A 257 24.19 6.06 22.75
N HIS A 258 23.18 6.48 22.00
CA HIS A 258 21.79 6.09 22.22
C HIS A 258 21.26 5.16 21.13
N TYR A 259 21.66 5.34 19.87
CA TYR A 259 21.28 4.49 18.74
C TYR A 259 22.50 4.26 17.84
N ALA A 260 22.64 3.06 17.26
CA ALA A 260 23.76 2.79 16.35
C ALA A 260 23.66 3.59 15.05
N GLY A 261 22.44 3.94 14.61
CA GLY A 261 22.20 4.98 13.61
C GLY A 261 20.72 5.30 13.43
N LYS A 262 20.40 6.17 12.45
CA LYS A 262 19.00 6.55 12.14
C LYS A 262 18.09 5.36 11.82
N ILE A 263 18.65 4.26 11.32
CA ILE A 263 17.86 3.06 10.97
C ILE A 263 17.31 2.35 12.21
N ASP A 264 18.05 2.36 13.33
CA ASP A 264 17.59 1.84 14.61
C ASP A 264 16.53 2.74 15.24
N ILE A 265 16.64 4.06 15.02
CA ILE A 265 15.62 5.02 15.42
C ILE A 265 14.34 4.78 14.65
N LEU A 266 14.43 4.59 13.33
CA LEU A 266 13.29 4.25 12.48
C LEU A 266 12.63 2.94 12.93
N ALA A 267 13.41 1.89 13.17
CA ALA A 267 12.88 0.61 13.66
C ALA A 267 12.17 0.78 15.02
N ALA A 268 12.74 1.58 15.93
CA ALA A 268 12.10 1.91 17.21
C ALA A 268 10.79 2.70 17.02
N ALA A 269 10.71 3.61 16.05
CA ALA A 269 9.48 4.33 15.72
C ALA A 269 8.41 3.36 15.20
N CYS A 270 8.75 2.48 14.27
CA CYS A 270 7.83 1.47 13.76
C CYS A 270 7.33 0.52 14.88
N LEU A 271 8.21 0.14 15.82
CA LEU A 271 7.84 -0.70 16.96
C LEU A 271 6.90 0.03 17.92
N GLN A 272 7.15 1.31 18.18
CA GLN A 272 6.25 2.15 18.96
C GLN A 272 4.88 2.25 18.28
N ALA A 273 4.85 2.42 16.95
CA ALA A 273 3.62 2.46 16.17
C ALA A 273 2.80 1.18 16.34
N ALA A 274 3.44 0.01 16.17
CA ALA A 274 2.81 -1.30 16.33
C ALA A 274 2.33 -1.55 17.77
N GLY A 275 3.13 -1.16 18.76
CA GLY A 275 2.78 -1.32 20.18
C GLY A 275 1.57 -0.47 20.61
N LEU A 276 1.47 0.76 20.12
CA LEU A 276 0.31 1.62 20.37
C LEU A 276 -0.98 1.04 19.77
N LEU A 277 -0.90 0.52 18.54
CA LEU A 277 -2.05 -0.11 17.89
C LEU A 277 -2.46 -1.39 18.61
N ALA A 278 -1.51 -2.25 18.98
CA ALA A 278 -1.80 -3.50 19.70
C ALA A 278 -2.50 -3.24 21.05
N GLN A 279 -2.01 -2.26 21.83
CA GLN A 279 -2.63 -1.85 23.08
C GLN A 279 -4.02 -1.24 22.87
N GLY A 280 -4.21 -0.43 21.81
CA GLY A 280 -5.52 0.12 21.46
C GLY A 280 -6.54 -0.98 21.15
N VAL A 281 -6.14 -1.96 20.33
CA VAL A 281 -6.97 -3.12 19.98
C VAL A 281 -7.32 -3.96 21.21
N GLU A 282 -6.34 -4.22 22.08
CA GLU A 282 -6.61 -4.99 23.31
C GLU A 282 -7.64 -4.27 24.19
N ARG A 283 -7.52 -2.96 24.36
CA ARG A 283 -8.46 -2.17 25.15
C ARG A 283 -9.86 -2.15 24.53
N SER A 284 -9.96 -1.95 23.22
CA SER A 284 -11.26 -1.80 22.55
C SER A 284 -12.05 -3.10 22.46
N LEU A 285 -11.39 -4.25 22.53
CA LEU A 285 -12.06 -5.55 22.57
C LEU A 285 -12.48 -5.99 23.98
N ARG A 286 -12.00 -5.35 25.05
CA ARG A 286 -12.39 -5.71 26.43
C ARG A 286 -13.89 -5.44 26.64
N GLY A 287 -14.63 -6.48 27.04
CA GLY A 287 -16.06 -6.37 27.35
C GLY A 287 -16.99 -6.34 26.12
N VAL A 288 -16.45 -6.50 24.91
CA VAL A 288 -17.27 -6.60 23.69
C VAL A 288 -17.79 -8.04 23.55
N ALA A 289 -19.11 -8.20 23.54
CA ALA A 289 -19.76 -9.52 23.53
C ALA A 289 -20.01 -10.11 22.13
N GLY A 290 -20.25 -9.25 21.12
CA GLY A 290 -20.69 -9.66 19.79
C GLY A 290 -19.58 -9.56 18.72
N PRO A 291 -19.45 -10.55 17.80
CA PRO A 291 -18.46 -10.48 16.71
C PRO A 291 -18.59 -9.25 15.80
N ARG A 292 -19.83 -8.81 15.52
CA ARG A 292 -20.10 -7.60 14.72
C ARG A 292 -19.63 -6.35 15.46
N ASP A 293 -19.95 -6.24 16.74
CA ASP A 293 -19.50 -5.12 17.57
C ASP A 293 -17.98 -5.12 17.74
N ALA A 294 -17.35 -6.30 17.80
CA ALA A 294 -15.89 -6.43 17.84
C ALA A 294 -15.24 -5.88 16.57
N ILE A 295 -15.80 -6.16 15.38
CA ILE A 295 -15.28 -5.58 14.13
C ILE A 295 -15.52 -4.07 14.06
N ILE A 296 -16.68 -3.58 14.51
CA ILE A 296 -16.95 -2.14 14.56
C ILE A 296 -15.96 -1.44 15.52
N ALA A 297 -15.68 -2.03 16.69
CA ALA A 297 -14.70 -1.52 17.64
C ALA A 297 -13.27 -1.53 17.06
N LEU A 298 -12.89 -2.60 16.35
CA LEU A 298 -11.60 -2.68 15.64
C LEU A 298 -11.48 -1.60 14.56
N ALA A 299 -12.54 -1.36 13.78
CA ALA A 299 -12.60 -0.31 12.77
C ALA A 299 -12.45 1.08 13.39
N ALA A 300 -13.24 1.39 14.40
CA ALA A 300 -13.15 2.66 15.11
C ALA A 300 -11.75 2.87 15.72
N THR A 301 -11.15 1.81 16.27
CA THR A 301 -9.79 1.86 16.85
C THR A 301 -8.73 2.12 15.81
N TYR A 302 -8.78 1.42 14.67
CA TYR A 302 -7.81 1.60 13.61
C TYR A 302 -7.94 2.98 12.94
N VAL A 303 -9.17 3.49 12.78
CA VAL A 303 -9.42 4.84 12.29
C VAL A 303 -8.88 5.88 13.27
N ALA A 304 -9.26 5.83 14.55
CA ALA A 304 -8.75 6.73 15.57
C ALA A 304 -7.21 6.72 15.60
N TYR A 305 -6.60 5.53 15.55
CA TYR A 305 -5.14 5.36 15.53
C TYR A 305 -4.52 6.05 14.32
N SER A 306 -5.12 5.87 13.16
CA SER A 306 -4.61 6.41 11.90
C SER A 306 -4.65 7.93 11.87
N PHE A 307 -5.68 8.57 12.44
CA PHE A 307 -5.79 10.02 12.54
C PHE A 307 -4.88 10.60 13.64
N GLU A 308 -4.93 10.07 14.87
CA GLU A 308 -4.18 10.61 16.01
C GLU A 308 -2.66 10.43 15.87
N TYR A 309 -2.25 9.32 15.27
CA TYR A 309 -0.84 8.96 15.09
C TYR A 309 -0.41 9.00 13.62
N THR A 310 -1.04 9.86 12.81
CA THR A 310 -0.78 10.00 11.37
C THR A 310 0.71 10.04 11.02
N GLU A 311 1.51 10.89 11.69
CA GLU A 311 2.95 11.01 11.41
C GLU A 311 3.69 9.69 11.65
N LEU A 312 3.41 9.04 12.78
CA LEU A 312 4.03 7.79 13.18
C LEU A 312 3.61 6.64 12.26
N ASN A 313 2.32 6.56 11.92
CA ASN A 313 1.80 5.56 10.99
C ASN A 313 2.35 5.75 9.58
N SER A 314 2.42 7.00 9.08
CA SER A 314 3.00 7.34 7.77
C SER A 314 4.46 6.89 7.65
N VAL A 315 5.26 7.09 8.71
CA VAL A 315 6.65 6.61 8.77
C VAL A 315 6.70 5.08 8.76
N ALA A 316 5.88 4.42 9.58
CA ALA A 316 5.87 2.97 9.69
C ALA A 316 5.46 2.30 8.37
N GLU A 317 4.40 2.78 7.72
CA GLU A 317 3.93 2.24 6.44
C GLU A 317 4.92 2.45 5.32
N ALA A 318 5.54 3.63 5.24
CA ALA A 318 6.46 3.95 4.16
C ALA A 318 7.77 3.19 4.27
N GLU A 319 8.35 3.05 5.45
CA GLU A 319 9.75 2.62 5.56
C GLU A 319 9.92 1.14 5.93
N LEU A 320 8.84 0.45 6.34
CA LEU A 320 8.89 -0.95 6.79
C LEU A 320 9.54 -1.89 5.77
N ALA A 321 9.22 -1.75 4.48
CA ALA A 321 9.79 -2.60 3.43
C ALA A 321 11.31 -2.37 3.25
N GLY A 322 11.78 -1.16 3.52
CA GLY A 322 13.17 -0.73 3.38
C GLY A 322 14.10 -1.24 4.48
N LEU A 323 13.55 -1.60 5.65
CA LEU A 323 14.32 -2.04 6.82
C LEU A 323 15.13 -3.33 6.58
N PRO A 324 16.31 -3.46 7.23
CA PRO A 324 17.06 -4.71 7.31
C PRO A 324 16.21 -5.86 7.84
N ALA A 325 16.49 -7.09 7.40
CA ALA A 325 15.63 -8.24 7.67
C ALA A 325 15.47 -8.55 9.17
N ASP A 326 16.52 -8.35 9.95
CA ASP A 326 16.59 -8.48 11.41
C ASP A 326 15.70 -7.46 12.12
N LEU A 327 15.75 -6.18 11.73
CA LEU A 327 14.91 -5.12 12.29
C LEU A 327 13.45 -5.20 11.79
N ARG A 328 13.23 -5.71 10.57
CA ARG A 328 11.92 -5.85 9.94
C ARG A 328 11.11 -7.02 10.50
N ARG A 329 11.77 -8.11 10.91
CA ARG A 329 11.10 -9.35 11.34
C ARG A 329 10.12 -9.14 12.51
N PRO A 330 10.47 -8.47 13.62
CA PRO A 330 9.52 -8.21 14.71
C PRO A 330 8.30 -7.40 14.26
N LEU A 331 8.48 -6.43 13.37
CA LEU A 331 7.40 -5.59 12.86
C LEU A 331 6.43 -6.37 11.98
N VAL A 332 6.95 -7.25 11.12
CA VAL A 332 6.14 -8.14 10.29
C VAL A 332 5.33 -9.11 11.15
N LEU A 333 5.88 -9.59 12.26
CA LEU A 333 5.14 -10.43 13.21
C LEU A 333 3.99 -9.65 13.86
N ALA A 334 4.24 -8.44 14.37
CA ALA A 334 3.19 -7.60 14.96
C ALA A 334 2.07 -7.27 13.95
N GLN A 335 2.42 -6.97 12.70
CA GLN A 335 1.43 -6.72 11.64
C GLN A 335 0.58 -7.97 11.33
N ARG A 336 1.20 -9.16 11.31
CA ARG A 336 0.50 -10.43 11.09
C ARG A 336 -0.48 -10.74 12.22
N GLU A 337 -0.06 -10.52 13.47
CA GLU A 337 -0.92 -10.69 14.65
C GLU A 337 -2.13 -9.74 14.60
N HIS A 338 -1.89 -8.46 14.27
CA HIS A 338 -2.97 -7.49 14.09
C HIS A 338 -3.99 -7.96 13.03
N ILE A 339 -3.52 -8.36 11.85
CA ILE A 339 -4.38 -8.86 10.77
C ILE A 339 -5.12 -10.15 11.18
N ALA A 340 -4.49 -11.02 11.96
CA ALA A 340 -5.11 -12.27 12.41
C ALA A 340 -6.30 -12.02 13.33
N VAL A 341 -6.22 -11.04 14.23
CA VAL A 341 -7.34 -10.64 15.10
C VAL A 341 -8.52 -10.17 14.25
N TRP A 342 -8.26 -9.30 13.28
CA TRP A 342 -9.28 -8.84 12.32
C TRP A 342 -9.90 -9.98 11.52
N GLU A 343 -9.08 -10.87 10.97
CA GLU A 343 -9.54 -12.02 10.18
C GLU A 343 -10.45 -12.93 11.00
N GLN A 344 -10.07 -13.21 12.25
CA GLN A 344 -10.86 -14.01 13.17
C GLN A 344 -12.21 -13.37 13.46
N GLN A 345 -12.23 -12.11 13.89
CA GLN A 345 -13.48 -11.42 14.24
C GLN A 345 -14.39 -11.26 13.01
N LEU A 346 -13.82 -11.02 11.82
CA LEU A 346 -14.61 -10.85 10.60
C LEU A 346 -15.26 -12.17 10.19
N ARG A 347 -14.56 -13.29 10.34
CA ARG A 347 -15.13 -14.62 10.05
C ARG A 347 -16.17 -15.05 11.09
N LEU A 348 -16.05 -14.59 12.34
CA LEU A 348 -17.10 -14.80 13.33
C LEU A 348 -18.36 -13.96 13.00
N ALA A 349 -18.19 -12.74 12.50
CA ALA A 349 -19.30 -11.89 12.06
C ALA A 349 -19.90 -12.33 10.72
N ARG A 350 -19.09 -12.93 9.84
CA ARG A 350 -19.45 -13.39 8.49
C ARG A 350 -18.92 -14.82 8.23
N PRO A 351 -19.62 -15.85 8.73
CA PRO A 351 -19.17 -17.25 8.68
C PRO A 351 -18.97 -17.82 7.27
N GLU A 352 -19.55 -17.20 6.25
CA GLU A 352 -19.42 -17.58 4.85
C GLU A 352 -18.03 -17.28 4.25
N LEU A 353 -17.21 -16.47 4.94
CA LEU A 353 -15.90 -16.06 4.46
C LEU A 353 -14.80 -17.08 4.78
N GLY A 354 -14.03 -17.45 3.75
CA GLY A 354 -12.75 -18.12 3.94
C GLY A 354 -11.65 -17.18 4.49
N PRO A 355 -10.57 -17.73 5.08
CA PRO A 355 -9.48 -16.95 5.69
C PRO A 355 -8.82 -15.96 4.72
N HIS A 356 -8.54 -16.38 3.49
CA HIS A 356 -7.96 -15.49 2.47
C HIS A 356 -8.93 -14.38 2.03
N GLN A 357 -10.24 -14.66 1.97
CA GLN A 357 -11.25 -13.67 1.61
C GLN A 357 -11.36 -12.61 2.71
N ALA A 358 -11.50 -13.03 3.97
CA ALA A 358 -11.51 -12.13 5.12
C ALA A 358 -10.25 -11.24 5.15
N ARG A 359 -9.07 -11.81 4.90
CA ARG A 359 -7.83 -11.03 4.82
C ARG A 359 -7.82 -9.98 3.71
N VAL A 360 -8.38 -10.28 2.53
CA VAL A 360 -8.53 -9.27 1.46
C VAL A 360 -9.47 -8.15 1.91
N LEU A 361 -10.61 -8.48 2.53
CA LEU A 361 -11.57 -7.49 3.02
C LEU A 361 -10.97 -6.58 4.10
N VAL A 362 -10.16 -7.14 5.02
CA VAL A 362 -9.45 -6.37 6.05
C VAL A 362 -8.49 -5.36 5.41
N HIS A 363 -7.70 -5.78 4.42
CA HIS A 363 -6.84 -4.86 3.68
C HIS A 363 -7.63 -3.82 2.88
N ALA A 364 -8.79 -4.17 2.32
CA ALA A 364 -9.68 -3.23 1.66
C ALA A 364 -10.19 -2.15 2.64
N GLY A 365 -10.58 -2.55 3.86
CA GLY A 365 -10.91 -1.63 4.94
C GLY A 365 -9.75 -0.69 5.30
N PHE A 366 -8.51 -1.19 5.38
CA PHE A 366 -7.35 -0.32 5.59
C PHE A 366 -7.11 0.65 4.42
N GLY A 367 -7.33 0.19 3.18
CA GLY A 367 -7.28 1.03 1.98
C GLY A 367 -8.30 2.19 2.02
N VAL A 368 -9.52 1.92 2.51
CA VAL A 368 -10.54 2.94 2.76
C VAL A 368 -10.02 4.01 3.72
N VAL A 369 -9.45 3.61 4.86
CA VAL A 369 -8.91 4.56 5.85
C VAL A 369 -7.81 5.43 5.26
N VAL A 370 -6.88 4.84 4.51
CA VAL A 370 -5.75 5.56 3.90
C VAL A 370 -6.23 6.62 2.91
N GLU A 371 -7.12 6.26 1.98
CA GLU A 371 -7.55 7.21 0.94
C GLU A 371 -8.56 8.24 1.47
N ALA A 372 -9.46 7.85 2.38
CA ALA A 372 -10.34 8.79 3.06
C ALA A 372 -9.55 9.78 3.94
N GLY A 373 -8.59 9.27 4.73
CA GLY A 373 -7.71 10.10 5.56
C GLY A 373 -6.92 11.11 4.73
N ARG A 374 -6.33 10.70 3.59
CA ARG A 374 -5.66 11.63 2.65
C ARG A 374 -6.61 12.69 2.12
N ARG A 375 -7.84 12.32 1.73
CA ARG A 375 -8.86 13.25 1.22
C ARG A 375 -9.29 14.29 2.26
N LEU A 376 -9.35 13.88 3.52
CA LEU A 376 -9.63 14.72 4.69
C LEU A 376 -8.36 15.40 5.25
N ARG A 377 -7.22 15.23 4.57
CA ARG A 377 -5.90 15.76 4.96
C ARG A 377 -5.48 15.36 6.37
N TRP A 378 -5.97 14.22 6.85
CA TRP A 378 -5.76 13.70 8.20
C TRP A 378 -6.12 14.69 9.31
N GLN A 379 -7.10 15.58 9.06
CA GLN A 379 -7.63 16.46 10.10
C GLN A 379 -8.40 15.62 11.11
N ASP A 380 -7.91 15.59 12.34
CA ASP A 380 -8.45 14.73 13.39
C ASP A 380 -9.65 15.40 14.09
N SER A 381 -10.85 14.91 13.79
CA SER A 381 -12.11 15.32 14.45
C SER A 381 -12.99 14.11 14.71
N PRO A 382 -13.90 14.16 15.71
CA PRO A 382 -14.88 13.10 15.94
C PRO A 382 -15.68 12.76 14.68
N ASP A 383 -16.20 13.78 13.98
CA ASP A 383 -16.99 13.62 12.75
C ASP A 383 -16.20 12.90 11.65
N HIS A 384 -14.92 13.24 11.43
CA HIS A 384 -14.09 12.55 10.44
C HIS A 384 -13.82 11.10 10.85
N ARG A 385 -13.55 10.84 12.14
CA ARG A 385 -13.35 9.47 12.64
C ARG A 385 -14.61 8.63 12.46
N GLU A 386 -15.78 9.19 12.75
CA GLU A 386 -17.07 8.50 12.59
C GLU A 386 -17.38 8.23 11.12
N ALA A 387 -17.24 9.24 10.25
CA ALA A 387 -17.45 9.09 8.82
C ALA A 387 -16.57 7.98 8.23
N VAL A 388 -15.26 8.01 8.50
CA VAL A 388 -14.35 6.98 7.98
C VAL A 388 -14.64 5.60 8.59
N THR A 389 -15.02 5.54 9.87
CA THR A 389 -15.42 4.27 10.50
C THR A 389 -16.65 3.67 9.80
N ALA A 390 -17.66 4.48 9.49
CA ALA A 390 -18.84 4.04 8.75
C ALA A 390 -18.44 3.46 7.38
N LEU A 391 -17.58 4.15 6.64
CA LEU A 391 -17.09 3.66 5.34
C LEU A 391 -16.33 2.33 5.46
N VAL A 392 -15.51 2.14 6.50
CA VAL A 392 -14.83 0.86 6.75
C VAL A 392 -15.83 -0.25 7.04
N VAL A 393 -16.83 0.01 7.88
CA VAL A 393 -17.88 -0.97 8.20
C VAL A 393 -18.68 -1.35 6.93
N GLY A 394 -19.04 -0.37 6.10
CA GLY A 394 -19.66 -0.58 4.80
C GLY A 394 -18.79 -1.40 3.84
N ALA A 395 -17.48 -1.15 3.81
CA ALA A 395 -16.52 -1.94 3.03
C ALA A 395 -16.48 -3.42 3.45
N LEU A 396 -16.65 -3.69 4.75
CA LEU A 396 -16.66 -5.06 5.29
C LEU A 396 -18.02 -5.77 5.08
N GLY A 397 -19.04 -5.03 4.61
CA GLY A 397 -20.39 -5.53 4.37
C GLY A 397 -21.12 -5.83 5.68
N LEU A 398 -20.95 -4.94 6.67
CA LEU A 398 -21.51 -5.08 8.02
C LEU A 398 -22.51 -4.01 8.38
#